data_AF-A0AA97DHR7-F1
#
_entry.id   AF-A0AA97DHR7-F1
#
_cell.length_a   1.000
_cell.length_b   1.000
_cell.length_c   1.000
_cell.angle_alpha   90.00
_cell.angle_beta   90.00
_cell.angle_gamma   90.00
#
_symmetry.space_group_name_H-M   'P 1'
#
loop_
_entity.id
_entity.type
_entity.pdbx_description
1 polymer ?
#
loop_
_entity_poly.entity_id
_entity_poly.type
_entity_poly.pdbx_seq_one_letter_code
_entity_poly.pdbx_strand_id
1 'polypeptide(L)'
;MSETAPEPADPARALTFDGQVSEEKLAELLALGAEHSSLDFKKELNLNEPLKKLDFIKDCAAMMNQPQGGYLVIGANDDGTPAPGYLTPTKEMFDSAALTEIVRPYVDAPIDIRAQVHTLQLAGELARMAVIYIAPPADGIPAVMAKDGITKAPSGTNVTRFSRGVVFTREGTSNAVVTHKTWGNVLANFRSQERAESRQDVDALIRRTLQMVGTSDAPPMVVPDLGMDSATFTDAVSMTLTDGNVRALRKFFATAKNAYHQGEGEEQRTIALNRIAAVAAEAVIVGDIAAVKLVMDVLSNVYESYLLTPGRTAGKQGAAAEWLEIILRVMAVGAAAVRNGLYGALPTIVLRPIGDSVYSYRSWIRHGLTEASRANLLVRSDETDKGGNLIAMSAALLRHTPDLRPDMQLADDGESGEDFLDSLCQFDFLWCCLSLASNEDASSSAAYYPSCAAYHQYRITPALHLLENKPEVRAEVFGDIPDQKIADSILEVIEMAKGQSWNYGGWWGGRREMDPAGWTMKNATIEDSANRF
;
A
#
# COMPACT_ATOMS: atom_id res chain seq x y z
N MET A 1 -34.74 6.73 -26.97
CA MET A 1 -34.28 6.30 -25.62
C MET A 1 -32.82 5.96 -25.80
N SER A 2 -31.95 6.85 -25.33
CA SER A 2 -30.51 6.82 -25.58
C SER A 2 -29.85 5.92 -24.54
N GLU A 3 -29.29 4.80 -24.97
CA GLU A 3 -28.32 4.01 -24.19
C GLU A 3 -27.08 4.87 -23.95
N THR A 4 -26.90 5.34 -22.72
CA THR A 4 -25.61 5.85 -22.26
C THR A 4 -24.73 4.65 -21.93
N ALA A 5 -23.71 4.43 -22.78
CA ALA A 5 -22.61 3.54 -22.48
C ALA A 5 -21.96 3.93 -21.12
N PRO A 6 -21.50 2.95 -20.33
CA PRO A 6 -20.79 3.24 -19.09
C PRO A 6 -19.51 4.02 -19.38
N GLU A 7 -19.27 5.11 -18.64
CA GLU A 7 -17.98 5.79 -18.62
C GLU A 7 -16.87 4.77 -18.27
N PRO A 8 -15.75 4.75 -19.01
CA PRO A 8 -14.61 3.92 -18.64
C PRO A 8 -14.08 4.36 -17.28
N ALA A 9 -13.83 3.40 -16.40
CA ALA A 9 -13.19 3.64 -15.12
C ALA A 9 -11.83 4.33 -15.33
N ASP A 10 -11.56 5.36 -14.53
CA ASP A 10 -10.31 6.13 -14.58
C ASP A 10 -9.09 5.19 -14.39
N PRO A 11 -8.15 5.12 -15.34
CA PRO A 11 -6.95 4.27 -15.27
C PRO A 11 -5.96 4.65 -14.15
N ALA A 12 -6.23 5.68 -13.36
CA ALA A 12 -5.43 6.10 -12.20
C ALA A 12 -5.31 5.06 -11.04
N ARG A 13 -5.95 3.88 -11.15
CA ARG A 13 -5.96 2.83 -10.10
C ARG A 13 -4.73 1.90 -10.08
N ALA A 14 -3.79 2.08 -11.01
CA ALA A 14 -2.66 1.20 -11.26
C ALA A 14 -1.37 1.51 -10.48
N LEU A 15 -1.14 2.80 -10.20
CA LEU A 15 0.09 3.32 -9.63
C LEU A 15 -0.10 3.51 -8.12
N THR A 16 0.75 2.89 -7.32
CA THR A 16 0.73 3.06 -5.86
C THR A 16 1.57 4.27 -5.47
N PHE A 17 0.97 5.23 -4.76
CA PHE A 17 1.66 6.41 -4.25
C PHE A 17 2.01 6.21 -2.77
N ASP A 18 3.07 5.47 -2.53
CA ASP A 18 3.56 5.13 -1.19
C ASP A 18 4.74 6.00 -0.75
N GLY A 19 5.10 7.04 -1.50
CA GLY A 19 6.20 7.95 -1.21
C GLY A 19 7.59 7.31 -1.05
N GLN A 20 7.75 6.03 -1.41
CA GLN A 20 9.05 5.35 -1.41
C GLN A 20 9.88 5.81 -2.60
N VAL A 21 11.20 5.76 -2.49
CA VAL A 21 12.14 6.07 -3.58
C VAL A 21 13.21 5.00 -3.74
N SER A 22 12.99 3.79 -3.22
CA SER A 22 13.94 2.67 -3.23
C SER A 22 14.20 2.11 -4.64
N GLU A 23 15.18 1.22 -4.76
CA GLU A 23 15.47 0.50 -6.01
C GLU A 23 14.26 -0.33 -6.47
N GLU A 24 13.56 -0.96 -5.51
CA GLU A 24 12.33 -1.70 -5.77
C GLU A 24 11.22 -0.80 -6.28
N LYS A 25 11.11 0.42 -5.70
CA LYS A 25 10.14 1.40 -6.21
C LYS A 25 10.49 1.83 -7.62
N LEU A 26 11.78 2.03 -7.94
CA LEU A 26 12.20 2.31 -9.31
C LEU A 26 11.77 1.18 -10.25
N ALA A 27 12.05 -0.08 -9.93
CA ALA A 27 11.61 -1.21 -10.74
C ALA A 27 10.07 -1.26 -10.88
N GLU A 28 9.35 -1.00 -9.78
CA GLU A 28 7.89 -0.88 -9.76
C GLU A 28 7.38 0.32 -10.56
N LEU A 29 8.17 1.36 -10.84
CA LEU A 29 7.77 2.46 -11.73
C LEU A 29 8.11 2.13 -13.19
N LEU A 30 9.29 1.59 -13.46
CA LEU A 30 9.77 1.30 -14.82
C LEU A 30 8.93 0.26 -15.56
N ALA A 31 8.41 -0.75 -14.87
CA ALA A 31 7.56 -1.76 -15.49
C ALA A 31 6.20 -1.21 -16.05
N LEU A 32 5.92 0.11 -15.96
CA LEU A 32 4.61 0.74 -16.25
C LEU A 32 4.54 1.04 -17.71
N GLY A 33 5.69 1.04 -18.39
CA GLY A 33 5.78 1.18 -19.83
C GLY A 33 5.25 2.50 -20.38
N ALA A 34 4.72 3.37 -19.52
CA ALA A 34 4.00 4.58 -19.90
C ALA A 34 3.95 5.61 -18.77
N GLU A 35 3.86 6.88 -19.19
CA GLU A 35 3.61 8.01 -18.30
C GLU A 35 2.14 8.12 -17.86
N HIS A 36 1.94 8.67 -16.65
CA HIS A 36 0.62 8.95 -16.08
C HIS A 36 0.53 10.37 -15.53
N SER A 37 -0.66 10.78 -15.11
CA SER A 37 -0.86 12.09 -14.49
C SER A 37 -0.07 12.32 -13.21
N SER A 38 0.50 11.25 -12.65
CA SER A 38 1.33 11.32 -11.45
C SER A 38 2.63 10.52 -11.60
N LEU A 39 3.03 10.16 -12.83
CA LEU A 39 4.34 9.60 -13.16
C LEU A 39 4.84 10.19 -14.48
N ASP A 40 6.02 10.78 -14.48
CA ASP A 40 6.60 11.46 -15.65
C ASP A 40 8.07 11.00 -15.81
N PHE A 41 8.41 10.53 -17.02
CA PHE A 41 9.72 9.99 -17.35
C PHE A 41 10.53 11.08 -18.06
N LYS A 42 11.78 11.29 -17.61
CA LYS A 42 12.66 12.27 -18.25
C LYS A 42 14.00 11.65 -18.58
N LYS A 43 14.42 11.79 -19.83
CA LYS A 43 15.73 11.32 -20.32
C LYS A 43 16.89 11.96 -19.57
N GLU A 44 16.77 13.25 -19.26
CA GLU A 44 17.72 14.00 -18.44
C GLU A 44 17.04 15.12 -17.66
N LEU A 45 17.68 15.53 -16.57
CA LEU A 45 17.35 16.75 -15.87
C LEU A 45 18.62 17.51 -15.47
N ASN A 46 18.93 18.57 -16.21
CA ASN A 46 20.04 19.46 -15.91
C ASN A 46 19.55 20.73 -15.21
N LEU A 47 19.59 20.75 -13.87
CA LEU A 47 19.14 21.88 -13.06
C LEU A 47 20.05 23.11 -13.14
N ASN A 48 21.22 23.01 -13.77
CA ASN A 48 22.08 24.15 -14.08
C ASN A 48 21.57 24.96 -15.28
N GLU A 49 20.73 24.36 -16.14
CA GLU A 49 20.07 25.06 -17.22
C GLU A 49 18.85 25.82 -16.69
N PRO A 50 18.82 27.16 -16.76
CA PRO A 50 17.75 27.95 -16.15
C PRO A 50 16.35 27.57 -16.63
N LEU A 51 16.21 27.19 -17.91
CA LEU A 51 14.92 26.81 -18.48
C LEU A 51 14.44 25.47 -17.92
N LYS A 52 15.32 24.45 -17.90
CA LYS A 52 15.03 23.12 -17.35
C LYS A 52 14.76 23.17 -15.86
N LYS A 53 15.45 24.04 -15.13
CA LYS A 53 15.19 24.31 -13.71
C LYS A 53 13.77 24.84 -13.48
N LEU A 54 13.33 25.80 -14.29
CA LEU A 54 11.96 26.34 -14.19
C LEU A 54 10.91 25.30 -14.60
N ASP A 55 11.19 24.47 -15.60
CA ASP A 55 10.30 23.38 -16.00
C ASP A 55 10.15 22.35 -14.86
N PHE A 56 11.25 21.97 -14.20
CA PHE A 56 11.22 21.12 -13.00
C PHE A 56 10.38 21.71 -11.86
N ILE A 57 10.56 22.99 -11.55
CA ILE A 57 9.77 23.68 -10.51
C ILE A 57 8.27 23.63 -10.84
N LYS A 58 7.92 23.81 -12.12
CA LYS A 58 6.53 23.73 -12.59
C LYS A 58 5.99 22.31 -12.48
N ASP A 59 6.78 21.30 -12.81
CA ASP A 59 6.42 19.88 -12.62
C ASP A 59 6.18 19.58 -11.14
N CYS A 60 7.05 20.02 -10.24
CA CYS A 60 6.85 19.89 -8.79
C CYS A 60 5.54 20.54 -8.33
N ALA A 61 5.30 21.80 -8.69
CA ALA A 61 4.06 22.49 -8.30
C ALA A 61 2.80 21.79 -8.81
N ALA A 62 2.85 21.19 -10.00
CA ALA A 62 1.72 20.45 -10.57
C ALA A 62 1.49 19.11 -9.85
N MET A 63 2.57 18.39 -9.50
CA MET A 63 2.51 17.12 -8.74
C MET A 63 2.05 17.36 -7.30
N MET A 64 2.51 18.42 -6.63
CA MET A 64 2.06 18.80 -5.27
C MET A 64 0.54 19.02 -5.18
N ASN A 65 -0.09 19.43 -6.28
CA ASN A 65 -1.54 19.64 -6.35
C ASN A 65 -2.32 18.41 -6.85
N GLN A 66 -1.69 17.25 -6.96
CA GLN A 66 -2.38 15.97 -7.10
C GLN A 66 -2.72 15.41 -5.70
N PRO A 67 -3.87 14.73 -5.53
CA PRO A 67 -4.28 14.19 -4.23
C PRO A 67 -3.22 13.33 -3.54
N GLN A 68 -2.46 12.56 -4.32
CA GLN A 68 -1.42 11.63 -3.84
C GLN A 68 0.00 12.05 -4.23
N GLY A 69 0.19 13.28 -4.72
CA GLY A 69 1.49 13.70 -5.25
C GLY A 69 1.83 13.05 -6.59
N GLY A 70 3.13 12.85 -6.85
CA GLY A 70 3.58 12.12 -8.03
C GLY A 70 5.07 11.81 -8.07
N TYR A 71 5.46 11.00 -9.04
CA TYR A 71 6.82 10.53 -9.27
C TYR A 71 7.42 11.12 -10.54
N LEU A 72 8.70 11.45 -10.49
CA LEU A 72 9.54 11.68 -11.66
C LEU A 72 10.64 10.61 -11.69
N VAL A 73 10.88 10.02 -12.86
CA VAL A 73 12.02 9.10 -13.06
C VAL A 73 12.96 9.69 -14.09
N ILE A 74 14.19 9.96 -13.68
CA ILE A 74 15.22 10.61 -14.52
C ILE A 74 16.22 9.56 -15.02
N GLY A 75 16.59 9.64 -16.30
CA GLY A 75 17.46 8.67 -16.98
C GLY A 75 16.69 7.61 -17.78
N ALA A 76 15.38 7.78 -17.93
CA ALA A 76 14.50 6.88 -18.68
C ALA A 76 13.83 7.60 -19.86
N ASN A 77 13.51 6.85 -20.91
CA ASN A 77 12.60 7.28 -21.98
C ASN A 77 11.15 7.22 -21.48
N ASP A 78 10.24 7.78 -22.27
CA ASP A 78 8.80 7.87 -21.98
C ASP A 78 8.12 6.50 -21.77
N ASP A 79 8.78 5.41 -22.19
CA ASP A 79 8.37 4.01 -22.03
C ASP A 79 9.06 3.29 -20.85
N GLY A 80 9.81 4.01 -20.01
CA GLY A 80 10.58 3.45 -18.91
C GLY A 80 11.89 2.75 -19.31
N THR A 81 12.24 2.68 -20.60
CA THR A 81 13.53 2.10 -21.01
C THR A 81 14.70 3.05 -20.69
N PRO A 82 15.93 2.55 -20.48
CA PRO A 82 17.09 3.42 -20.29
C PRO A 82 17.28 4.42 -21.44
N ALA A 83 17.65 5.65 -21.10
CA ALA A 83 17.98 6.70 -22.07
C ALA A 83 19.50 6.90 -22.16
N PRO A 84 20.25 6.03 -22.88
CA PRO A 84 21.70 6.18 -23.02
C PRO A 84 22.05 7.43 -23.84
N GLY A 85 23.21 8.02 -23.54
CA GLY A 85 23.71 9.23 -24.25
C GLY A 85 23.25 10.56 -23.65
N TYR A 86 22.46 10.53 -22.59
CA TYR A 86 22.03 11.69 -21.81
C TYR A 86 22.83 11.83 -20.51
N LEU A 87 22.72 13.00 -19.86
CA LEU A 87 23.40 13.25 -18.59
C LEU A 87 22.99 12.22 -17.52
N THR A 88 23.96 11.41 -17.09
CA THR A 88 23.74 10.34 -16.14
C THR A 88 23.44 10.89 -14.74
N PRO A 89 22.34 10.50 -14.08
CA PRO A 89 22.03 10.92 -12.73
C PRO A 89 23.11 10.53 -11.70
N THR A 90 23.52 11.49 -10.87
CA THR A 90 24.41 11.26 -9.72
C THR A 90 23.73 11.64 -8.41
N LYS A 91 24.19 11.07 -7.29
CA LYS A 91 23.61 11.33 -5.96
C LYS A 91 23.69 12.81 -5.59
N GLU A 92 24.75 13.49 -6.01
CA GLU A 92 24.96 14.92 -5.78
C GLU A 92 24.00 15.79 -6.60
N MET A 93 23.55 15.32 -7.77
CA MET A 93 22.56 16.02 -8.59
C MET A 93 21.14 15.89 -8.04
N PHE A 94 20.84 14.76 -7.39
CA PHE A 94 19.50 14.38 -6.95
C PHE A 94 19.46 14.09 -5.46
N ASP A 95 19.87 15.09 -4.68
CA ASP A 95 19.74 15.12 -3.23
C ASP A 95 18.41 15.80 -2.82
N SER A 96 17.65 15.16 -1.93
CA SER A 96 16.32 15.61 -1.48
C SER A 96 16.33 17.06 -0.96
N ALA A 97 17.36 17.42 -0.16
CA ALA A 97 17.47 18.76 0.41
C ALA A 97 17.81 19.80 -0.67
N ALA A 98 18.75 19.48 -1.58
CA ALA A 98 19.10 20.35 -2.69
C ALA A 98 17.91 20.62 -3.63
N LEU A 99 17.12 19.59 -3.96
CA LEU A 99 15.91 19.73 -4.77
C LEU A 99 14.87 20.59 -4.06
N THR A 100 14.67 20.39 -2.76
CA THR A 100 13.76 21.20 -1.94
C THR A 100 14.18 22.68 -1.93
N GLU A 101 15.47 22.98 -1.75
CA GLU A 101 15.99 24.36 -1.77
C GLU A 101 15.87 25.03 -3.14
N ILE A 102 15.83 24.25 -4.23
CA ILE A 102 15.56 24.76 -5.57
C ILE A 102 14.10 25.20 -5.73
N VAL A 103 13.15 24.42 -5.18
CA VAL A 103 11.71 24.64 -5.33
C VAL A 103 11.17 25.67 -4.34
N ARG A 104 11.68 25.68 -3.09
CA ARG A 104 11.24 26.54 -1.98
C ARG A 104 11.05 28.02 -2.35
N PRO A 105 11.94 28.67 -3.11
CA PRO A 105 11.77 30.09 -3.42
C PRO A 105 10.67 30.38 -4.45
N TYR A 106 10.07 29.36 -5.07
CA TYR A 106 9.10 29.49 -6.17
C TYR A 106 7.71 28.97 -5.81
N VAL A 107 7.55 28.22 -4.72
CA VAL A 107 6.29 27.63 -4.30
C VAL A 107 5.98 28.09 -2.88
N ASP A 108 4.77 28.60 -2.68
CA ASP A 108 4.24 29.05 -1.39
C ASP A 108 3.45 27.92 -0.72
N ALA A 109 4.16 26.88 -0.29
CA ALA A 109 3.61 25.74 0.43
C ALA A 109 4.72 24.97 1.19
N PRO A 110 4.38 24.15 2.20
CA PRO A 110 5.28 23.11 2.70
C PRO A 110 5.71 22.17 1.57
N ILE A 111 7.02 21.85 1.50
CA ILE A 111 7.60 21.03 0.44
C ILE A 111 8.21 19.78 1.08
N ASP A 112 7.76 18.61 0.61
CA ASP A 112 8.38 17.30 0.86
C ASP A 112 8.72 16.68 -0.50
N ILE A 113 10.01 16.68 -0.82
CA ILE A 113 10.58 16.06 -2.00
C ILE A 113 11.61 15.03 -1.53
N ARG A 114 11.46 13.80 -2.00
CA ARG A 114 12.37 12.70 -1.69
C ARG A 114 12.99 12.22 -2.98
N ALA A 115 14.30 12.02 -3.00
CA ALA A 115 15.00 11.56 -4.19
C ALA A 115 16.08 10.54 -3.84
N GLN A 116 16.27 9.57 -4.74
CA GLN A 116 17.36 8.61 -4.64
C GLN A 116 17.83 8.17 -6.02
N VAL A 117 19.12 7.89 -6.15
CA VAL A 117 19.74 7.41 -7.40
C VAL A 117 20.11 5.94 -7.25
N HIS A 118 19.65 5.14 -8.21
CA HIS A 118 19.85 3.69 -8.26
C HIS A 118 20.61 3.28 -9.51
N THR A 119 21.22 2.10 -9.45
CA THR A 119 21.86 1.46 -10.60
C THR A 119 21.19 0.11 -10.81
N LEU A 120 20.50 -0.05 -11.92
CA LEU A 120 19.79 -1.27 -12.28
C LEU A 120 20.47 -1.96 -13.46
N GLN A 121 20.42 -3.28 -13.50
CA GLN A 121 20.79 -4.06 -14.67
C GLN A 121 19.55 -4.24 -15.56
N LEU A 122 19.46 -3.50 -16.66
CA LEU A 122 18.32 -3.53 -17.59
C LEU A 122 18.80 -4.00 -18.96
N ALA A 123 18.14 -5.01 -19.54
CA ALA A 123 18.46 -5.56 -20.86
C ALA A 123 19.95 -5.94 -21.07
N GLY A 124 20.67 -6.32 -20.01
CA GLY A 124 22.09 -6.68 -20.08
C GLY A 124 23.05 -5.49 -19.95
N GLU A 125 22.56 -4.28 -19.69
CA GLU A 125 23.36 -3.07 -19.44
C GLU A 125 23.08 -2.46 -18.06
N LEU A 126 24.08 -1.80 -17.48
CA LEU A 126 23.91 -1.04 -16.24
C LEU A 126 23.36 0.35 -16.55
N ALA A 127 22.16 0.65 -16.08
CA ALA A 127 21.52 1.94 -16.20
C ALA A 127 21.46 2.64 -14.84
N ARG A 128 21.87 3.91 -14.78
CA ARG A 128 21.71 4.76 -13.60
C ARG A 128 20.51 5.67 -13.79
N MET A 129 19.61 5.66 -12.81
CA MET A 129 18.37 6.45 -12.85
C MET A 129 18.09 7.08 -11.48
N ALA A 130 17.39 8.21 -11.46
CA ALA A 130 16.91 8.82 -10.22
C ALA A 130 15.40 8.69 -10.11
N VAL A 131 14.90 8.31 -8.93
CA VAL A 131 13.48 8.42 -8.58
C VAL A 131 13.32 9.65 -7.71
N ILE A 132 12.34 10.49 -8.04
CA ILE A 132 11.97 11.67 -7.26
C ILE A 132 10.48 11.55 -6.93
N TYR A 133 10.14 11.47 -5.65
CA TYR A 133 8.77 11.60 -5.17
C TYR A 133 8.50 13.04 -4.73
N ILE A 134 7.37 13.58 -5.16
CA ILE A 134 6.89 14.92 -4.80
C ILE A 134 5.56 14.75 -4.07
N ALA A 135 5.56 14.99 -2.76
CA ALA A 135 4.38 14.83 -1.92
C ALA A 135 3.42 16.03 -2.08
N PRO A 136 2.11 15.84 -1.83
CA PRO A 136 1.20 16.96 -1.67
C PRO A 136 1.49 17.72 -0.36
N PRO A 137 1.17 19.02 -0.26
CA PRO A 137 1.31 19.79 0.98
C PRO A 137 0.59 19.14 2.16
N ALA A 138 1.30 19.02 3.28
CA ALA A 138 0.78 18.35 4.48
C ALA A 138 -0.39 19.09 5.13
N ASP A 139 -0.54 20.39 4.88
CA ASP A 139 -1.66 21.24 5.32
C ASP A 139 -2.86 21.20 4.36
N GLY A 140 -2.80 20.38 3.31
CA GLY A 140 -3.88 20.21 2.34
C GLY A 140 -4.15 21.44 1.46
N ILE A 141 -3.48 22.56 1.71
CA ILE A 141 -3.65 23.81 0.98
C ILE A 141 -2.93 23.68 -0.37
N PRO A 142 -3.56 24.07 -1.50
CA PRO A 142 -2.92 23.98 -2.80
C PRO A 142 -1.61 24.78 -2.88
N ALA A 143 -0.59 24.16 -3.48
CA ALA A 143 0.68 24.79 -3.77
C ALA A 143 0.51 25.89 -4.85
N VAL A 144 0.90 27.12 -4.52
CA VAL A 144 0.79 28.29 -5.40
C VAL A 144 2.18 28.80 -5.79
N MET A 145 2.36 29.28 -7.03
CA MET A 145 3.62 29.90 -7.43
C MET A 145 3.86 31.22 -6.67
N ALA A 146 4.95 31.29 -5.91
CA ALA A 146 5.33 32.44 -5.09
C ALA A 146 5.92 33.60 -5.92
N LYS A 147 6.49 33.32 -7.11
CA LYS A 147 7.12 34.32 -7.99
C LYS A 147 7.07 33.92 -9.46
N ASP A 148 7.38 34.88 -10.32
CA ASP A 148 7.47 34.64 -11.76
C ASP A 148 8.68 33.78 -12.13
N GLY A 149 8.46 32.77 -12.95
CA GLY A 149 9.49 31.91 -13.53
C GLY A 149 9.96 32.47 -14.85
N ILE A 150 10.77 33.52 -14.82
CA ILE A 150 11.29 34.18 -16.02
C ILE A 150 12.77 33.84 -16.18
N THR A 151 13.15 33.41 -17.39
CA THR A 151 14.55 33.23 -17.76
C THR A 151 14.82 33.85 -19.14
N LYS A 152 16.09 33.97 -19.52
CA LYS A 152 16.47 34.36 -20.88
C LYS A 152 16.68 33.13 -21.73
N ALA A 153 16.03 33.10 -22.91
CA ALA A 153 16.37 32.15 -23.95
C ALA A 153 17.81 32.38 -24.46
N PRO A 154 18.42 31.40 -25.15
CA PRO A 154 19.69 31.61 -25.86
C PRO A 154 19.65 32.79 -26.85
N SER A 155 18.46 33.14 -27.35
CA SER A 155 18.20 34.30 -28.20
C SER A 155 18.19 35.65 -27.46
N GLY A 156 18.35 35.66 -26.14
CA GLY A 156 18.32 36.86 -25.29
C GLY A 156 16.92 37.37 -24.94
N THR A 157 15.86 36.75 -25.49
CA THR A 157 14.46 37.10 -25.18
C THR A 157 14.04 36.52 -23.83
N ASN A 158 13.27 37.28 -23.05
CA ASN A 158 12.68 36.76 -21.81
C ASN A 158 11.61 35.70 -22.15
N VAL A 159 11.75 34.53 -21.54
CA VAL A 159 10.79 33.43 -21.59
C VAL A 159 10.19 33.27 -20.21
N THR A 160 8.88 33.46 -20.13
CA THR A 160 8.09 33.23 -18.92
C THR A 160 7.56 31.80 -18.95
N ARG A 161 7.94 30.97 -17.97
CA ARG A 161 7.42 29.61 -17.82
C ARG A 161 6.16 29.54 -16.97
N PHE A 162 6.08 30.42 -15.98
CA PHE A 162 4.92 30.58 -15.10
C PHE A 162 4.94 31.96 -14.45
N SER A 163 3.79 32.36 -13.91
CA SER A 163 3.63 33.63 -13.20
C SER A 163 3.28 33.38 -11.74
N ARG A 164 3.58 34.37 -10.89
CA ARG A 164 3.16 34.42 -9.49
C ARG A 164 1.64 34.26 -9.38
N GLY A 165 1.19 33.52 -8.36
CA GLY A 165 -0.22 33.30 -8.05
C GLY A 165 -0.88 32.21 -8.89
N VAL A 166 -0.18 31.64 -9.87
CA VAL A 166 -0.71 30.53 -10.67
C VAL A 166 -0.67 29.25 -9.85
N VAL A 167 -1.74 28.47 -9.94
CA VAL A 167 -1.82 27.10 -9.40
C VAL A 167 -1.77 26.14 -10.59
N PHE A 168 -0.85 25.19 -10.54
CA PHE A 168 -0.73 24.15 -11.56
C PHE A 168 -1.29 22.83 -11.04
N THR A 169 -1.80 22.01 -11.94
CA THR A 169 -2.22 20.63 -11.70
C THR A 169 -1.87 19.80 -12.94
N ARG A 170 -2.08 18.49 -12.91
CA ARG A 170 -1.89 17.61 -14.07
C ARG A 170 -3.22 17.27 -14.72
N GLU A 171 -3.24 17.37 -16.04
CA GLU A 171 -4.32 16.86 -16.89
C GLU A 171 -3.69 15.84 -17.84
N GLY A 172 -3.91 14.54 -17.57
CA GLY A 172 -3.11 13.49 -18.18
C GLY A 172 -1.60 13.70 -17.92
N THR A 173 -0.74 13.47 -18.90
CA THR A 173 0.71 13.64 -18.79
C THR A 173 1.18 15.08 -18.95
N SER A 174 0.30 16.09 -18.83
CA SER A 174 0.67 17.50 -19.05
C SER A 174 0.36 18.39 -17.85
N ASN A 175 1.22 19.39 -17.61
CA ASN A 175 0.96 20.44 -16.63
C ASN A 175 -0.06 21.44 -17.17
N ALA A 176 -1.16 21.62 -16.46
CA ALA A 176 -2.23 22.56 -16.77
C ALA A 176 -2.40 23.60 -15.64
N VAL A 177 -2.85 24.80 -16.00
CA VAL A 177 -3.30 25.79 -15.01
C VAL A 177 -4.64 25.32 -14.46
N VAL A 178 -4.83 25.40 -13.14
CA VAL A 178 -6.10 25.01 -12.52
C VAL A 178 -7.26 25.82 -13.11
N THR A 179 -8.33 25.11 -13.46
CA THR A 179 -9.58 25.71 -13.95
C THR A 179 -10.74 25.28 -13.08
N HIS A 180 -11.93 25.80 -13.36
CA HIS A 180 -13.17 25.35 -12.70
C HIS A 180 -13.32 23.83 -12.66
N LYS A 181 -12.86 23.11 -13.69
CA LYS A 181 -13.00 21.66 -13.79
C LYS A 181 -12.09 20.89 -12.83
N THR A 182 -10.90 21.42 -12.55
CA THR A 182 -9.86 20.71 -11.79
C THR A 182 -9.80 21.12 -10.32
N TRP A 183 -10.47 22.20 -9.92
CA TRP A 183 -10.56 22.63 -8.52
C TRP A 183 -11.09 21.56 -7.57
N GLY A 184 -11.98 20.69 -8.02
CA GLY A 184 -12.50 19.59 -7.20
C GLY A 184 -11.38 18.65 -6.71
N ASN A 185 -10.47 18.28 -7.61
CA ASN A 185 -9.35 17.38 -7.31
C ASN A 185 -8.29 18.08 -6.47
N VAL A 186 -7.95 19.33 -6.82
CA VAL A 186 -6.94 20.13 -6.10
C VAL A 186 -7.33 20.39 -4.64
N LEU A 187 -8.62 20.57 -4.36
CA LEU A 187 -9.13 20.81 -3.00
C LEU A 187 -9.51 19.53 -2.25
N ALA A 188 -9.24 18.35 -2.79
CA ALA A 188 -9.62 17.09 -2.16
C ALA A 188 -8.95 16.93 -0.78
N ASN A 189 -7.66 17.25 -0.69
CA ASN A 189 -6.89 17.12 0.55
C ASN A 189 -7.35 18.14 1.60
N PHE A 190 -7.47 19.42 1.24
CA PHE A 190 -8.03 20.46 2.12
C PHE A 190 -9.42 20.07 2.68
N ARG A 191 -10.34 19.63 1.83
CA ARG A 191 -11.69 19.22 2.27
C ARG A 191 -11.66 18.03 3.22
N SER A 192 -10.74 17.09 3.00
CA SER A 192 -10.58 15.91 3.85
C SER A 192 -10.05 16.30 5.23
N GLN A 193 -9.11 17.26 5.29
CA GLN A 193 -8.57 17.79 6.53
C GLN A 193 -9.55 18.66 7.31
N GLU A 194 -10.23 19.62 6.66
CA GLU A 194 -11.27 20.44 7.30
C GLU A 194 -12.36 19.58 7.95
N ARG A 195 -12.75 18.47 7.29
CA ARG A 195 -13.69 17.49 7.85
C ARG A 195 -13.11 16.76 9.05
N ALA A 196 -11.81 16.47 9.05
CA ALA A 196 -11.12 15.85 10.18
C ALA A 196 -10.99 16.82 11.37
N GLU A 197 -10.59 18.07 11.12
CA GLU A 197 -10.46 19.13 12.15
C GLU A 197 -11.82 19.50 12.76
N SER A 198 -12.86 19.68 11.94
CA SER A 198 -14.21 19.94 12.44
C SER A 198 -14.74 18.82 13.36
N ARG A 199 -14.24 17.59 13.20
CA ARG A 199 -14.54 16.48 14.11
C ARG A 199 -13.70 16.55 15.38
N GLN A 200 -12.45 16.99 15.31
CA GLN A 200 -11.58 17.13 16.48
C GLN A 200 -12.15 18.06 17.56
N ASP A 201 -12.82 19.16 17.21
CA ASP A 201 -13.42 20.05 18.21
C ASP A 201 -14.59 19.39 18.96
N VAL A 202 -15.40 18.61 18.24
CA VAL A 202 -16.47 17.80 18.82
C VAL A 202 -15.89 16.69 19.70
N ASP A 203 -14.83 16.05 19.24
CA ASP A 203 -14.14 14.97 19.96
C ASP A 203 -13.36 15.47 21.18
N ALA A 204 -12.77 16.67 21.12
CA ALA A 204 -12.13 17.34 22.25
C ALA A 204 -13.16 17.74 23.30
N LEU A 205 -14.35 18.18 22.88
CA LEU A 205 -15.50 18.37 23.76
C LEU A 205 -15.95 17.06 24.41
N ILE A 206 -15.99 15.96 23.65
CA ILE A 206 -16.25 14.62 24.19
C ILE A 206 -15.16 14.25 25.20
N ARG A 207 -13.85 14.32 24.86
CA ARG A 207 -12.72 14.07 25.77
C ARG A 207 -12.78 14.91 27.04
N ARG A 208 -13.11 16.20 26.94
CA ARG A 208 -13.21 17.09 28.11
C ARG A 208 -14.43 16.74 28.98
N THR A 209 -15.52 16.32 28.35
CA THR A 209 -16.69 15.76 29.05
C THR A 209 -16.33 14.45 29.75
N LEU A 210 -15.54 13.58 29.11
CA LEU A 210 -15.01 12.34 29.69
C LEU A 210 -14.11 12.63 30.92
N GLN A 211 -13.27 13.67 30.86
CA GLN A 211 -12.39 14.07 31.97
C GLN A 211 -13.15 14.68 33.16
N MET A 212 -14.20 15.46 32.91
CA MET A 212 -15.02 16.05 33.99
C MET A 212 -15.88 15.00 34.72
N VAL A 213 -16.23 13.91 34.04
CA VAL A 213 -17.00 12.79 34.62
C VAL A 213 -16.12 11.84 35.46
N GLY A 214 -14.78 11.95 35.39
CA GLY A 214 -13.83 11.24 36.25
C GLY A 214 -13.84 11.64 37.74
N THR A 215 -14.81 12.44 38.18
CA THR A 215 -15.04 12.82 39.59
C THR A 215 -16.05 11.92 40.32
N SER A 216 -16.59 10.89 39.64
CA SER A 216 -17.44 9.84 40.25
C SER A 216 -16.68 8.51 40.43
N ASP A 217 -16.95 7.79 41.53
CA ASP A 217 -16.28 6.54 41.99
C ASP A 217 -16.35 5.31 41.02
N ALA A 218 -16.86 5.47 39.81
CA ALA A 218 -16.76 4.48 38.74
C ALA A 218 -16.29 5.18 37.45
N PRO A 219 -15.13 4.81 36.87
CA PRO A 219 -14.70 5.40 35.62
C PRO A 219 -15.71 5.07 34.52
N PRO A 220 -16.19 6.06 33.73
CA PRO A 220 -17.09 5.77 32.63
C PRO A 220 -16.34 4.97 31.57
N MET A 221 -16.96 3.88 31.13
CA MET A 221 -16.50 3.02 30.05
C MET A 221 -16.56 3.80 28.71
N VAL A 222 -15.41 4.26 28.23
CA VAL A 222 -15.29 4.88 26.90
C VAL A 222 -15.37 3.75 25.87
N VAL A 223 -16.41 3.77 25.03
CA VAL A 223 -16.66 2.75 24.01
C VAL A 223 -16.23 3.29 22.63
N PRO A 224 -15.53 2.50 21.80
CA PRO A 224 -15.14 2.91 20.45
C PRO A 224 -16.34 3.36 19.61
N ASP A 225 -16.17 4.46 18.87
CA ASP A 225 -17.18 5.01 17.96
C ASP A 225 -16.55 5.44 16.62
N LEU A 226 -17.32 5.41 15.54
CA LEU A 226 -16.84 5.78 14.19
C LEU A 226 -16.52 7.26 14.05
N GLY A 227 -17.16 8.12 14.85
CA GLY A 227 -17.00 9.57 14.80
C GLY A 227 -15.69 10.07 15.39
N MET A 228 -15.04 9.26 16.24
CA MET A 228 -13.83 9.61 16.95
C MET A 228 -12.65 9.86 16.02
N ASP A 229 -11.84 10.86 16.35
CA ASP A 229 -10.48 11.02 15.83
C ASP A 229 -9.63 9.78 16.14
N SER A 230 -8.60 9.60 15.32
CA SER A 230 -7.67 8.47 15.35
C SER A 230 -7.11 8.15 16.73
N ALA A 231 -6.61 9.16 17.45
CA ALA A 231 -6.01 8.95 18.76
C ALA A 231 -7.07 8.56 19.81
N THR A 232 -8.25 9.21 19.80
CA THR A 232 -9.33 8.85 20.75
C THR A 232 -9.82 7.44 20.52
N PHE A 233 -9.96 7.07 19.24
CA PHE A 233 -10.42 5.76 18.86
C PHE A 233 -9.46 4.68 19.35
N THR A 234 -8.15 4.83 19.09
CA THR A 234 -7.11 3.90 19.58
C THR A 234 -7.15 3.76 21.10
N ASP A 235 -7.22 4.86 21.84
CA ASP A 235 -7.30 4.83 23.31
C ASP A 235 -8.56 4.09 23.79
N ALA A 236 -9.72 4.38 23.20
CA ALA A 236 -10.99 3.73 23.55
C ALA A 236 -10.99 2.23 23.24
N VAL A 237 -10.38 1.83 22.13
CA VAL A 237 -10.23 0.41 21.75
C VAL A 237 -9.29 -0.29 22.73
N SER A 238 -8.13 0.29 23.02
CA SER A 238 -7.14 -0.25 23.95
C SER A 238 -7.73 -0.45 25.35
N MET A 239 -8.47 0.53 25.86
CA MET A 239 -9.21 0.41 27.12
C MET A 239 -10.26 -0.71 27.07
N THR A 240 -11.06 -0.76 26.00
CA THR A 240 -12.13 -1.78 25.86
C THR A 240 -11.57 -3.21 25.80
N LEU A 241 -10.43 -3.39 25.14
CA LEU A 241 -9.72 -4.67 25.07
C LEU A 241 -9.14 -5.04 26.44
N THR A 242 -8.48 -4.10 27.11
CA THR A 242 -7.88 -4.31 28.44
C THR A 242 -8.94 -4.66 29.49
N ASP A 243 -10.12 -4.03 29.43
CA ASP A 243 -11.25 -4.31 30.30
C ASP A 243 -11.99 -5.62 29.95
N GLY A 244 -11.61 -6.29 28.86
CA GLY A 244 -12.25 -7.53 28.39
C GLY A 244 -13.71 -7.33 27.96
N ASN A 245 -14.09 -6.12 27.55
CA ASN A 245 -15.48 -5.77 27.29
C ASN A 245 -15.93 -6.12 25.87
N VAL A 246 -16.06 -7.42 25.62
CA VAL A 246 -16.49 -7.99 24.34
C VAL A 246 -17.87 -7.47 23.89
N ARG A 247 -18.75 -7.08 24.82
CA ARG A 247 -20.08 -6.55 24.50
C ARG A 247 -19.99 -5.18 23.82
N ALA A 248 -19.12 -4.31 24.30
CA ALA A 248 -18.85 -3.02 23.68
C ALA A 248 -18.30 -3.19 22.26
N LEU A 249 -17.31 -4.07 22.08
CA LEU A 249 -16.77 -4.39 20.74
C LEU A 249 -17.85 -4.90 19.79
N ARG A 250 -18.70 -5.84 20.22
CA ARG A 250 -19.81 -6.36 19.40
C ARG A 250 -20.80 -5.26 18.98
N LYS A 251 -21.14 -4.34 19.89
CA LYS A 251 -22.02 -3.20 19.59
C LYS A 251 -21.36 -2.23 18.60
N PHE A 252 -20.07 -1.94 18.79
CA PHE A 252 -19.28 -1.16 17.85
C PHE A 252 -19.28 -1.80 16.46
N PHE A 253 -18.96 -3.10 16.34
CA PHE A 253 -18.96 -3.79 15.05
C PHE A 253 -20.32 -3.82 14.38
N ALA A 254 -21.42 -3.98 15.12
CA ALA A 254 -22.75 -3.87 14.55
C ALA A 254 -23.00 -2.48 13.92
N THR A 255 -22.55 -1.43 14.60
CA THR A 255 -22.64 -0.04 14.12
C THR A 255 -21.76 0.18 12.89
N ALA A 256 -20.50 -0.28 12.93
CA ALA A 256 -19.55 -0.18 11.83
C ALA A 256 -20.02 -0.93 10.58
N LYS A 257 -20.55 -2.16 10.73
CA LYS A 257 -21.14 -2.92 9.62
C LYS A 257 -22.34 -2.20 9.00
N ASN A 258 -23.21 -1.63 9.82
CA ASN A 258 -24.35 -0.86 9.32
C ASN A 258 -23.89 0.38 8.54
N ALA A 259 -22.90 1.12 9.06
CA ALA A 259 -22.32 2.27 8.38
C ALA A 259 -21.65 1.88 7.05
N TYR A 260 -21.01 0.70 6.99
CA TYR A 260 -20.44 0.17 5.76
C TYR A 260 -21.52 -0.16 4.72
N HIS A 261 -22.58 -0.87 5.10
CA HIS A 261 -23.62 -1.29 4.14
C HIS A 261 -24.57 -0.17 3.72
N GLN A 262 -24.83 0.80 4.61
CA GLN A 262 -25.76 1.92 4.37
C GLN A 262 -25.05 3.22 3.99
N GLY A 263 -23.72 3.23 3.95
CA GLY A 263 -22.94 4.44 3.65
C GLY A 263 -23.19 4.93 2.24
N GLU A 264 -23.62 6.19 2.12
CA GLU A 264 -23.97 6.81 0.83
C GLU A 264 -22.73 7.10 -0.05
N GLY A 265 -21.51 6.96 0.49
CA GLY A 265 -20.26 7.23 -0.22
C GLY A 265 -19.09 6.32 0.15
N GLU A 266 -18.10 6.25 -0.73
CA GLU A 266 -16.86 5.46 -0.59
C GLU A 266 -16.08 5.84 0.68
N GLU A 267 -16.00 7.13 1.00
CA GLU A 267 -15.33 7.64 2.21
C GLU A 267 -15.89 7.03 3.50
N GLN A 268 -17.21 6.92 3.63
CA GLN A 268 -17.85 6.36 4.81
C GLN A 268 -17.62 4.85 4.94
N ARG A 269 -17.63 4.13 3.80
CA ARG A 269 -17.28 2.70 3.76
C ARG A 269 -15.83 2.46 4.15
N THR A 270 -14.91 3.27 3.62
CA THR A 270 -13.49 3.24 3.94
C THR A 270 -13.24 3.53 5.42
N ILE A 271 -13.87 4.54 6.01
CA ILE A 271 -13.77 4.83 7.45
C ILE A 271 -14.25 3.63 8.27
N ALA A 272 -15.39 3.04 7.92
CA ALA A 272 -15.91 1.88 8.64
C ALA A 272 -14.96 0.67 8.56
N LEU A 273 -14.42 0.35 7.38
CA LEU A 273 -13.45 -0.74 7.21
C LEU A 273 -12.15 -0.47 7.98
N ASN A 274 -11.61 0.76 7.88
CA ASN A 274 -10.40 1.15 8.60
C ASN A 274 -10.59 1.01 10.11
N ARG A 275 -11.72 1.48 10.65
CA ARG A 275 -12.03 1.39 12.08
C ARG A 275 -12.27 -0.05 12.54
N ILE A 276 -12.88 -0.91 11.72
CA ILE A 276 -12.99 -2.35 12.03
C ILE A 276 -11.60 -2.99 12.11
N ALA A 277 -10.74 -2.75 11.11
CA ALA A 277 -9.41 -3.34 11.06
C ALA A 277 -8.44 -2.78 12.10
N ALA A 278 -8.56 -1.50 12.46
CA ALA A 278 -7.81 -0.87 13.54
C ALA A 278 -8.03 -1.58 14.88
N VAL A 279 -9.24 -2.09 15.16
CA VAL A 279 -9.47 -2.90 16.36
C VAL A 279 -8.64 -4.18 16.36
N ALA A 280 -8.43 -4.81 15.19
CA ALA A 280 -7.54 -5.98 15.11
C ALA A 280 -6.06 -5.59 15.25
N ALA A 281 -5.65 -4.44 14.71
CA ALA A 281 -4.29 -3.94 14.89
C ALA A 281 -3.97 -3.69 16.37
N GLU A 282 -4.89 -3.06 17.13
CA GLU A 282 -4.76 -2.90 18.58
C GLU A 282 -4.81 -4.24 19.33
N ALA A 283 -5.72 -5.14 18.94
CA ALA A 283 -5.82 -6.48 19.53
C ALA A 283 -4.53 -7.29 19.37
N VAL A 284 -3.84 -7.13 18.24
CA VAL A 284 -2.53 -7.72 18.00
C VAL A 284 -1.49 -7.20 19.00
N ILE A 285 -1.45 -5.89 19.25
CA ILE A 285 -0.48 -5.27 20.17
C ILE A 285 -0.68 -5.78 21.61
N VAL A 286 -1.93 -5.89 22.06
CA VAL A 286 -2.23 -6.40 23.41
C VAL A 286 -2.21 -7.93 23.50
N GLY A 287 -2.03 -8.64 22.39
CA GLY A 287 -1.96 -10.10 22.33
C GLY A 287 -3.30 -10.83 22.45
N ASP A 288 -4.43 -10.18 22.17
CA ASP A 288 -5.77 -10.77 22.27
C ASP A 288 -6.22 -11.44 20.95
N ILE A 289 -5.84 -12.71 20.78
CA ILE A 289 -6.23 -13.53 19.62
C ILE A 289 -7.76 -13.69 19.51
N ALA A 290 -8.50 -13.69 20.62
CA ALA A 290 -9.95 -13.83 20.59
C ALA A 290 -10.62 -12.58 20.01
N ALA A 291 -10.10 -11.39 20.32
CA ALA A 291 -10.52 -10.14 19.70
C ALA A 291 -10.13 -10.08 18.22
N VAL A 292 -8.92 -10.51 17.85
CA VAL A 292 -8.51 -10.63 16.42
C VAL A 292 -9.51 -11.53 15.66
N LYS A 293 -9.87 -12.69 16.23
CA LYS A 293 -10.87 -13.58 15.65
C LYS A 293 -12.21 -12.90 15.45
N LEU A 294 -12.70 -12.17 16.45
CA LEU A 294 -13.96 -11.44 16.37
C LEU A 294 -13.96 -10.42 15.22
N VAL A 295 -12.86 -9.69 15.03
CA VAL A 295 -12.71 -8.73 13.92
C VAL A 295 -12.65 -9.45 12.58
N MET A 296 -11.87 -10.52 12.47
CA MET A 296 -11.77 -11.29 11.23
C MET A 296 -13.12 -11.93 10.84
N ASP A 297 -13.92 -12.37 11.81
CA ASP A 297 -15.30 -12.82 11.57
C ASP A 297 -16.17 -11.68 11.02
N VAL A 298 -16.02 -10.46 11.54
CA VAL A 298 -16.74 -9.27 11.05
C VAL A 298 -16.35 -8.95 9.61
N LEU A 299 -15.05 -8.91 9.31
CA LEU A 299 -14.55 -8.65 7.95
C LEU A 299 -14.97 -9.77 6.98
N SER A 300 -14.92 -11.04 7.38
CA SER A 300 -15.39 -12.18 6.56
C SER A 300 -16.86 -12.03 6.22
N ASN A 301 -17.71 -11.65 7.19
CA ASN A 301 -19.12 -11.41 6.94
C ASN A 301 -19.36 -10.27 5.93
N VAL A 302 -18.57 -9.19 6.02
CA VAL A 302 -18.65 -8.08 5.07
C VAL A 302 -18.20 -8.54 3.68
N TYR A 303 -17.10 -9.30 3.61
CA TYR A 303 -16.57 -9.89 2.39
C TYR A 303 -17.60 -10.80 1.69
N GLU A 304 -18.18 -11.73 2.43
CA GLU A 304 -19.17 -12.69 1.92
C GLU A 304 -20.48 -12.01 1.48
N SER A 305 -20.80 -10.82 1.99
CA SER A 305 -21.99 -10.07 1.57
C SER A 305 -21.97 -9.68 0.09
N TYR A 306 -20.80 -9.66 -0.54
CA TYR A 306 -20.62 -9.38 -1.96
C TYR A 306 -20.68 -10.63 -2.84
N LEU A 307 -20.73 -11.83 -2.25
CA LEU A 307 -20.98 -13.06 -3.02
C LEU A 307 -22.37 -13.02 -3.63
N LEU A 308 -22.48 -13.54 -4.85
CA LEU A 308 -23.77 -13.66 -5.54
C LEU A 308 -24.69 -14.63 -4.79
N THR A 309 -24.12 -15.69 -4.23
CA THR A 309 -24.82 -16.69 -3.42
C THR A 309 -23.84 -17.25 -2.39
N PRO A 310 -24.26 -17.50 -1.14
CA PRO A 310 -23.40 -18.12 -0.12
C PRO A 310 -22.77 -19.42 -0.64
N GLY A 311 -21.48 -19.61 -0.38
CA GLY A 311 -20.73 -20.81 -0.79
C GLY A 311 -20.31 -20.84 -2.27
N ARG A 312 -20.54 -19.77 -3.05
CA ARG A 312 -19.91 -19.61 -4.37
C ARG A 312 -18.71 -18.68 -4.28
N THR A 313 -17.89 -18.68 -5.33
CA THR A 313 -16.78 -17.73 -5.50
C THR A 313 -17.21 -16.49 -6.29
N ALA A 314 -18.23 -16.60 -7.15
CA ALA A 314 -18.70 -15.49 -7.96
C ALA A 314 -19.33 -14.36 -7.14
N GLY A 315 -18.98 -13.12 -7.48
CA GLY A 315 -19.45 -11.91 -6.83
C GLY A 315 -20.59 -11.21 -7.55
N LYS A 316 -21.20 -10.24 -6.85
CA LYS A 316 -22.09 -9.22 -7.43
C LYS A 316 -21.28 -8.24 -8.29
N GLN A 317 -21.97 -7.43 -9.08
CA GLN A 317 -21.32 -6.36 -9.84
C GLN A 317 -20.53 -5.43 -8.88
N GLY A 318 -19.27 -5.15 -9.21
CA GLY A 318 -18.38 -4.31 -8.39
C GLY A 318 -17.74 -5.03 -7.20
N ALA A 319 -18.05 -6.31 -6.94
CA ALA A 319 -17.54 -7.06 -5.79
C ALA A 319 -16.00 -7.09 -5.71
N ALA A 320 -15.32 -7.19 -6.86
CA ALA A 320 -13.86 -7.25 -6.91
C ALA A 320 -13.17 -6.04 -6.26
N ALA A 321 -13.72 -4.83 -6.43
CA ALA A 321 -13.16 -3.63 -5.81
C ALA A 321 -13.36 -3.64 -4.29
N GLU A 322 -14.54 -4.04 -3.83
CA GLU A 322 -14.86 -4.10 -2.40
C GLU A 322 -14.07 -5.22 -1.70
N TRP A 323 -13.86 -6.35 -2.37
CA TRP A 323 -12.97 -7.42 -1.87
C TRP A 323 -11.53 -6.98 -1.78
N LEU A 324 -11.04 -6.22 -2.76
CA LEU A 324 -9.70 -5.64 -2.73
C LEU A 324 -9.53 -4.74 -1.51
N GLU A 325 -10.45 -3.80 -1.29
CA GLU A 325 -10.43 -2.91 -0.12
C GLU A 325 -10.37 -3.69 1.21
N ILE A 326 -11.13 -4.79 1.33
CA ILE A 326 -11.11 -5.62 2.53
C ILE A 326 -9.77 -6.33 2.69
N ILE A 327 -9.24 -6.99 1.65
CA ILE A 327 -7.98 -7.73 1.78
C ILE A 327 -6.77 -6.82 2.03
N LEU A 328 -6.79 -5.56 1.61
CA LEU A 328 -5.74 -4.59 1.99
C LEU A 328 -5.68 -4.37 3.51
N ARG A 329 -6.84 -4.33 4.19
CA ARG A 329 -6.87 -4.27 5.66
C ARG A 329 -6.44 -5.59 6.30
N VAL A 330 -6.75 -6.71 5.66
CA VAL A 330 -6.29 -8.04 6.13
C VAL A 330 -4.77 -8.12 6.05
N MET A 331 -4.15 -7.61 4.98
CA MET A 331 -2.70 -7.49 4.85
C MET A 331 -2.09 -6.60 5.93
N ALA A 332 -2.73 -5.45 6.23
CA ALA A 332 -2.29 -4.57 7.31
C ALA A 332 -2.29 -5.27 8.68
N VAL A 333 -3.38 -5.97 9.03
CA VAL A 333 -3.50 -6.71 10.29
C VAL A 333 -2.50 -7.88 10.35
N GLY A 334 -2.33 -8.62 9.26
CA GLY A 334 -1.37 -9.70 9.17
C GLY A 334 0.08 -9.23 9.33
N ALA A 335 0.44 -8.11 8.70
CA ALA A 335 1.73 -7.46 8.87
C ALA A 335 1.96 -7.00 10.32
N ALA A 336 0.94 -6.41 10.96
CA ALA A 336 1.01 -6.07 12.38
C ALA A 336 1.24 -7.33 13.25
N ALA A 337 0.55 -8.44 12.97
CA ALA A 337 0.72 -9.70 13.70
C ALA A 337 2.15 -10.24 13.57
N VAL A 338 2.76 -10.15 12.39
CA VAL A 338 4.16 -10.53 12.16
C VAL A 338 5.13 -9.65 12.95
N ARG A 339 4.95 -8.31 12.93
CA ARG A 339 5.83 -7.38 13.67
C ARG A 339 5.75 -7.57 15.18
N ASN A 340 4.56 -7.82 15.70
CA ASN A 340 4.32 -7.98 17.13
C ASN A 340 4.51 -9.44 17.60
N GLY A 341 4.90 -10.35 16.71
CA GLY A 341 5.17 -11.75 17.03
C GLY A 341 3.95 -12.57 17.43
N LEU A 342 2.73 -12.13 17.08
CA LEU A 342 1.48 -12.84 17.39
C LEU A 342 1.14 -13.87 16.31
N TYR A 343 2.06 -14.81 16.07
CA TYR A 343 1.97 -15.76 14.95
C TYR A 343 0.77 -16.71 15.04
N GLY A 344 0.32 -17.05 16.25
CA GLY A 344 -0.90 -17.84 16.48
C GLY A 344 -2.20 -17.19 15.95
N ALA A 345 -2.18 -15.89 15.62
CA ALA A 345 -3.31 -15.23 14.96
C ALA A 345 -3.38 -15.52 13.44
N LEU A 346 -2.27 -15.91 12.79
CA LEU A 346 -2.20 -16.06 11.33
C LEU A 346 -3.23 -17.05 10.77
N PRO A 347 -3.48 -18.25 11.35
CA PRO A 347 -4.55 -19.13 10.89
C PRO A 347 -5.91 -18.45 10.82
N THR A 348 -6.24 -17.63 11.81
CA THR A 348 -7.52 -16.93 11.92
C THR A 348 -7.66 -15.82 10.89
N ILE A 349 -6.54 -15.17 10.55
CA ILE A 349 -6.46 -14.09 9.55
C ILE A 349 -6.51 -14.67 8.13
N VAL A 350 -5.85 -15.80 7.89
CA VAL A 350 -5.60 -16.33 6.54
C VAL A 350 -6.64 -17.36 6.10
N LEU A 351 -6.95 -18.36 6.94
CA LEU A 351 -7.72 -19.55 6.56
C LEU A 351 -9.23 -19.30 6.60
N ARG A 352 -9.68 -18.42 5.71
CA ARG A 352 -11.09 -18.08 5.47
C ARG A 352 -11.51 -18.65 4.11
N PRO A 353 -12.08 -19.86 4.06
CA PRO A 353 -12.39 -20.50 2.78
C PRO A 353 -13.56 -19.82 2.07
N ILE A 354 -13.43 -19.61 0.77
CA ILE A 354 -14.49 -19.06 -0.10
C ILE A 354 -14.78 -20.08 -1.20
N GLY A 355 -16.05 -20.46 -1.36
CA GLY A 355 -16.50 -21.44 -2.34
C GLY A 355 -17.05 -22.71 -1.70
N ASP A 356 -17.12 -23.77 -2.50
CA ASP A 356 -17.73 -25.05 -2.13
C ASP A 356 -16.73 -26.22 -2.29
N SER A 357 -17.21 -27.45 -2.13
CA SER A 357 -16.39 -28.65 -2.27
C SER A 357 -15.90 -28.92 -3.70
N VAL A 358 -16.43 -28.21 -4.71
CA VAL A 358 -16.06 -28.38 -6.13
C VAL A 358 -15.02 -27.34 -6.53
N TYR A 359 -15.20 -26.10 -6.10
CA TYR A 359 -14.26 -25.03 -6.34
C TYR A 359 -14.22 -24.09 -5.15
N SER A 360 -13.11 -24.10 -4.44
CA SER A 360 -12.88 -23.21 -3.31
C SER A 360 -11.46 -22.66 -3.27
N TYR A 361 -11.37 -21.49 -2.67
CA TYR A 361 -10.12 -20.89 -2.23
C TYR A 361 -9.99 -21.15 -0.74
N ARG A 362 -8.82 -21.62 -0.30
CA ARG A 362 -8.56 -21.83 1.13
C ARG A 362 -8.40 -20.51 1.89
N SER A 363 -7.91 -19.48 1.19
CA SER A 363 -7.71 -18.13 1.70
C SER A 363 -8.51 -17.12 0.89
N TRP A 364 -9.31 -16.31 1.59
CA TRP A 364 -9.98 -15.13 1.05
C TRP A 364 -9.01 -14.08 0.49
N ILE A 365 -7.75 -14.03 0.94
CA ILE A 365 -6.71 -13.17 0.37
C ILE A 365 -6.47 -13.60 -1.08
N ARG A 366 -6.29 -14.91 -1.31
CA ARG A 366 -6.10 -15.46 -2.67
C ARG A 366 -7.34 -15.27 -3.54
N HIS A 367 -8.53 -15.47 -3.00
CA HIS A 367 -9.78 -15.18 -3.72
C HIS A 367 -9.84 -13.70 -4.15
N GLY A 368 -9.70 -12.78 -3.20
CA GLY A 368 -9.80 -11.34 -3.46
C GLY A 368 -8.74 -10.85 -4.44
N LEU A 369 -7.50 -11.34 -4.30
CA LEU A 369 -6.42 -11.05 -5.23
C LEU A 369 -6.72 -11.55 -6.65
N THR A 370 -7.27 -12.76 -6.78
CA THR A 370 -7.65 -13.32 -8.08
C THR A 370 -8.73 -12.48 -8.75
N GLU A 371 -9.77 -12.11 -8.01
CA GLU A 371 -10.90 -11.35 -8.53
C GLU A 371 -10.50 -9.91 -8.85
N ALA A 372 -9.63 -9.29 -8.04
CA ALA A 372 -9.05 -7.98 -8.32
C ALA A 372 -8.20 -8.00 -9.60
N SER A 373 -7.38 -9.04 -9.80
CA SER A 373 -6.61 -9.24 -11.03
C SER A 373 -7.55 -9.39 -12.24
N ARG A 374 -8.57 -10.26 -12.17
CA ARG A 374 -9.55 -10.45 -13.25
C ARG A 374 -10.34 -9.19 -13.59
N ALA A 375 -10.55 -8.32 -12.61
CA ALA A 375 -11.21 -7.03 -12.79
C ALA A 375 -10.25 -5.91 -13.22
N ASN A 376 -8.98 -6.22 -13.51
CA ASN A 376 -7.94 -5.25 -13.87
C ASN A 376 -7.73 -4.15 -12.82
N LEU A 377 -7.95 -4.45 -11.54
CA LEU A 377 -7.72 -3.54 -10.42
C LEU A 377 -6.27 -3.57 -9.92
N LEU A 378 -5.51 -4.55 -10.40
CA LEU A 378 -4.08 -4.76 -10.13
C LEU A 378 -3.27 -4.53 -11.41
N VAL A 379 -3.78 -3.75 -12.35
CA VAL A 379 -3.23 -3.62 -13.70
C VAL A 379 -2.60 -2.25 -13.89
N ARG A 380 -1.46 -2.25 -14.59
CA ARG A 380 -0.74 -1.10 -15.12
C ARG A 380 -1.47 -0.54 -16.33
N SER A 381 -1.46 0.77 -16.48
CA SER A 381 -2.34 1.48 -17.42
C SER A 381 -1.99 1.32 -18.91
N ASP A 382 -1.12 0.38 -19.29
CA ASP A 382 -0.57 0.24 -20.65
C ASP A 382 -0.92 -1.08 -21.37
N GLU A 383 -2.03 -1.74 -21.00
CA GLU A 383 -2.49 -3.00 -21.62
C GLU A 383 -1.51 -4.18 -21.50
N THR A 384 -0.45 -4.05 -20.70
CA THR A 384 0.35 -5.20 -20.27
C THR A 384 -0.25 -5.78 -18.98
N ASP A 385 -0.49 -7.11 -18.96
CA ASP A 385 -1.09 -7.87 -17.85
C ASP A 385 -0.24 -7.87 -16.54
N LYS A 386 0.67 -6.91 -16.35
CA LYS A 386 1.74 -6.99 -15.35
C LYS A 386 1.78 -5.79 -14.42
N GLY A 387 0.97 -5.76 -13.36
CA GLY A 387 1.51 -5.38 -12.03
C GLY A 387 1.11 -4.04 -11.39
N GLY A 388 0.02 -4.05 -10.64
CA GLY A 388 -0.09 -3.41 -9.32
C GLY A 388 0.03 -4.51 -8.27
N ASN A 389 0.92 -4.35 -7.29
CA ASN A 389 1.15 -5.38 -6.28
C ASN A 389 0.31 -5.09 -5.03
N LEU A 390 -0.40 -6.11 -4.52
CA LEU A 390 -1.16 -6.08 -3.26
C LEU A 390 -0.36 -5.46 -2.10
N ILE A 391 0.94 -5.74 -2.03
CA ILE A 391 1.82 -5.18 -0.99
C ILE A 391 1.98 -3.67 -1.15
N ALA A 392 2.18 -3.16 -2.37
CA ALA A 392 2.31 -1.72 -2.61
C ALA A 392 1.02 -0.99 -2.20
N MET A 393 -0.13 -1.49 -2.63
CA MET A 393 -1.43 -0.92 -2.24
C MET A 393 -1.63 -0.95 -0.71
N SER A 394 -1.20 -2.02 -0.05
CA SER A 394 -1.25 -2.14 1.41
C SER A 394 -0.29 -1.18 2.10
N ALA A 395 0.89 -0.95 1.53
CA ALA A 395 1.88 0.01 1.98
C ALA A 395 1.36 1.45 1.92
N ALA A 396 0.71 1.84 0.82
CA ALA A 396 0.06 3.13 0.70
C ALA A 396 -1.06 3.30 1.74
N LEU A 397 -1.91 2.27 1.92
CA LEU A 397 -2.96 2.29 2.94
C LEU A 397 -2.38 2.53 4.35
N LEU A 398 -1.33 1.80 4.73
CA LEU A 398 -0.66 1.95 6.01
C LEU A 398 -0.03 3.33 6.18
N ARG A 399 0.57 3.90 5.13
CA ARG A 399 1.15 5.25 5.20
C ARG A 399 0.10 6.30 5.57
N HIS A 400 -1.05 6.27 4.90
CA HIS A 400 -2.11 7.26 5.06
C HIS A 400 -3.10 6.97 6.20
N THR A 401 -3.05 5.78 6.81
CA THR A 401 -3.97 5.39 7.88
C THR A 401 -3.20 4.94 9.13
N PRO A 402 -2.78 5.88 10.01
CA PRO A 402 -2.04 5.56 11.22
C PRO A 402 -2.73 4.55 12.14
N ASP A 403 -4.07 4.53 12.14
CA ASP A 403 -4.89 3.62 12.97
C ASP A 403 -4.72 2.13 12.62
N LEU A 404 -4.16 1.82 11.45
CA LEU A 404 -3.87 0.44 11.03
C LEU A 404 -2.44 0.01 11.42
N ARG A 405 -1.66 0.91 11.99
CA ARG A 405 -0.30 0.68 12.50
C ARG A 405 -0.06 1.42 13.83
N PRO A 406 -0.89 1.19 14.86
CA PRO A 406 -0.73 1.87 16.16
C PRO A 406 0.59 1.51 16.86
N ASP A 407 1.24 0.42 16.45
CA ASP A 407 2.55 -0.03 16.90
C ASP A 407 3.72 0.78 16.30
N MET A 408 3.46 1.68 15.34
CA MET A 408 4.51 2.34 14.56
C MET A 408 4.24 3.82 14.31
N GLN A 409 5.27 4.64 14.56
CA GLN A 409 5.33 6.03 14.09
C GLN A 409 6.30 6.10 12.92
N LEU A 410 5.85 6.62 11.77
CA LEU A 410 6.73 6.91 10.65
C LEU A 410 7.41 8.25 10.92
N ALA A 411 8.74 8.30 10.83
CA ALA A 411 9.42 9.59 10.87
C ALA A 411 9.15 10.36 9.56
N ASP A 412 9.12 11.68 9.66
CA ASP A 412 8.84 12.60 8.55
C ASP A 412 10.08 12.87 7.67
N ASP A 413 11.13 12.08 7.83
CA ASP A 413 12.47 12.31 7.27
C ASP A 413 12.70 11.68 5.88
N GLY A 414 11.70 10.97 5.35
CA GLY A 414 11.76 10.36 4.02
C GLY A 414 12.66 9.12 3.91
N GLU A 415 13.49 8.81 4.91
CA GLU A 415 14.28 7.57 4.99
C GLU A 415 13.47 6.42 5.63
N SER A 416 12.48 6.73 6.47
CA SER A 416 11.60 5.78 7.18
C SER A 416 10.57 5.07 6.30
N GLY A 417 10.81 4.99 4.99
CA GLY A 417 9.85 4.48 4.01
C GLY A 417 9.64 2.96 4.01
N GLU A 418 10.48 2.22 4.75
CA GLU A 418 10.57 0.76 4.66
C GLU A 418 10.01 0.00 5.87
N ASP A 419 9.67 0.68 6.96
CA ASP A 419 9.51 0.04 8.27
C ASP A 419 8.40 -1.04 8.32
N PHE A 420 7.32 -0.88 7.55
CA PHE A 420 6.25 -1.88 7.48
C PHE A 420 6.34 -2.75 6.22
N LEU A 421 7.19 -2.41 5.24
CA LEU A 421 7.30 -3.13 3.98
C LEU A 421 7.85 -4.55 4.21
N ASP A 422 8.84 -4.69 5.09
CA ASP A 422 9.37 -5.98 5.50
C ASP A 422 8.27 -6.85 6.11
N SER A 423 7.47 -6.29 7.01
CA SER A 423 6.38 -7.05 7.64
C SER A 423 5.25 -7.43 6.68
N LEU A 424 4.96 -6.58 5.68
CA LEU A 424 4.03 -6.92 4.61
C LEU A 424 4.56 -8.07 3.76
N CYS A 425 5.84 -8.02 3.36
CA CYS A 425 6.48 -9.09 2.60
C CYS A 425 6.55 -10.41 3.39
N GLN A 426 6.89 -10.33 4.68
CA GLN A 426 6.94 -11.49 5.57
C GLN A 426 5.55 -12.10 5.79
N PHE A 427 4.52 -11.27 6.04
CA PHE A 427 3.15 -11.77 6.14
C PHE A 427 2.68 -12.38 4.81
N ASP A 428 2.99 -11.73 3.68
CA ASP A 428 2.65 -12.23 2.35
C ASP A 428 3.20 -13.64 2.10
N PHE A 429 4.48 -13.81 2.41
CA PHE A 429 5.16 -15.09 2.35
C PHE A 429 4.53 -16.14 3.27
N LEU A 430 4.26 -15.78 4.53
CA LEU A 430 3.71 -16.69 5.54
C LEU A 430 2.28 -17.14 5.20
N TRP A 431 1.41 -16.24 4.72
CA TRP A 431 0.05 -16.64 4.35
C TRP A 431 0.06 -17.56 3.13
N CYS A 432 0.97 -17.34 2.16
CA CYS A 432 1.14 -18.24 1.01
C CYS A 432 1.51 -19.64 1.48
N CYS A 433 2.53 -19.76 2.34
CA CYS A 433 2.97 -21.04 2.89
C CYS A 433 1.84 -21.71 3.68
N LEU A 434 1.14 -20.97 4.54
CA LEU A 434 0.05 -21.50 5.35
C LEU A 434 -1.13 -21.97 4.52
N SER A 435 -1.54 -21.20 3.52
CA SER A 435 -2.65 -21.55 2.62
C SER A 435 -2.33 -22.81 1.83
N LEU A 436 -1.11 -22.93 1.30
CA LEU A 436 -0.65 -24.12 0.58
C LEU A 436 -0.52 -25.35 1.50
N ALA A 437 0.12 -25.20 2.65
CA ALA A 437 0.30 -26.30 3.61
C ALA A 437 -1.06 -26.80 4.16
N SER A 438 -2.04 -25.91 4.27
CA SER A 438 -3.39 -26.24 4.71
C SER A 438 -4.27 -26.81 3.60
N ASN A 439 -3.81 -26.83 2.35
CA ASN A 439 -4.60 -27.31 1.23
C ASN A 439 -4.54 -28.83 1.13
N GLU A 440 -5.69 -29.50 1.09
CA GLU A 440 -5.78 -30.96 1.01
C GLU A 440 -5.42 -31.47 -0.40
N ASP A 441 -5.60 -30.64 -1.43
CA ASP A 441 -5.20 -30.92 -2.81
C ASP A 441 -3.78 -30.41 -3.09
N ALA A 442 -2.84 -31.33 -3.28
CA ALA A 442 -1.40 -31.09 -3.35
C ALA A 442 -0.88 -30.32 -4.59
N SER A 443 -1.75 -29.83 -5.49
CA SER A 443 -1.28 -29.16 -6.72
C SER A 443 -2.27 -28.13 -7.26
N SER A 444 -2.38 -26.97 -6.62
CA SER A 444 -3.15 -25.87 -7.21
C SER A 444 -2.49 -24.51 -7.00
N SER A 445 -2.12 -23.88 -8.12
CA SER A 445 -1.80 -22.45 -8.21
C SER A 445 -2.97 -21.53 -7.78
N ALA A 446 -4.15 -22.09 -7.49
CA ALA A 446 -5.26 -21.37 -6.87
C ALA A 446 -5.14 -21.27 -5.34
N ALA A 447 -4.17 -21.92 -4.69
CA ALA A 447 -4.03 -21.88 -3.23
C ALA A 447 -3.30 -20.63 -2.71
N TYR A 448 -2.38 -20.07 -3.49
CA TYR A 448 -1.54 -18.94 -3.08
C TYR A 448 -1.05 -18.13 -4.29
N TYR A 449 -0.47 -16.96 -4.04
CA TYR A 449 0.28 -16.17 -5.02
C TYR A 449 1.23 -15.24 -4.26
N PRO A 450 2.57 -15.41 -4.37
CA PRO A 450 3.54 -14.66 -3.58
C PRO A 450 3.75 -13.25 -4.16
N SER A 451 2.93 -12.32 -3.72
CA SER A 451 3.05 -10.89 -4.03
C SER A 451 4.40 -10.33 -3.58
N CYS A 452 5.03 -10.88 -2.54
CA CYS A 452 6.37 -10.49 -2.08
C CYS A 452 7.46 -10.63 -3.15
N ALA A 453 7.22 -11.43 -4.20
CA ALA A 453 8.16 -11.64 -5.31
C ALA A 453 8.54 -10.34 -6.06
N ALA A 454 7.76 -9.27 -5.96
CA ALA A 454 8.11 -7.98 -6.55
C ALA A 454 9.18 -7.20 -5.77
N TYR A 455 9.50 -7.64 -4.56
CA TYR A 455 10.49 -7.01 -3.68
C TYR A 455 11.71 -7.91 -3.55
N HIS A 456 12.81 -7.41 -3.00
CA HIS A 456 14.01 -8.19 -2.76
C HIS A 456 13.75 -9.29 -1.72
N GLN A 457 14.32 -10.47 -1.98
CA GLN A 457 14.17 -11.65 -1.13
C GLN A 457 14.58 -11.41 0.33
N TYR A 458 15.55 -10.53 0.60
CA TYR A 458 16.01 -10.28 1.97
C TYR A 458 14.89 -9.83 2.92
N ARG A 459 13.83 -9.21 2.38
CA ARG A 459 12.67 -8.75 3.17
C ARG A 459 11.92 -9.92 3.83
N ILE A 460 11.92 -11.10 3.21
CA ILE A 460 11.30 -12.31 3.77
C ILE A 460 12.25 -13.17 4.60
N THR A 461 13.56 -12.93 4.52
CA THR A 461 14.58 -13.74 5.23
C THR A 461 14.33 -13.85 6.73
N PRO A 462 13.89 -12.80 7.46
CA PRO A 462 13.54 -12.94 8.87
C PRO A 462 12.43 -13.96 9.14
N ALA A 463 11.37 -13.99 8.31
CA ALA A 463 10.30 -14.98 8.43
C ALA A 463 10.79 -16.39 8.12
N LEU A 464 11.63 -16.55 7.09
CA LEU A 464 12.23 -17.85 6.77
C LEU A 464 13.12 -18.35 7.92
N HIS A 465 14.02 -17.52 8.43
CA HIS A 465 14.87 -17.87 9.58
C HIS A 465 14.04 -18.23 10.82
N LEU A 466 12.93 -17.56 11.03
CA LEU A 466 12.03 -17.87 12.13
C LEU A 466 11.38 -19.25 11.94
N LEU A 467 10.88 -19.58 10.73
CA LEU A 467 10.36 -20.90 10.44
C LEU A 467 11.44 -22.00 10.49
N GLU A 468 12.68 -21.71 10.14
CA GLU A 468 13.80 -22.66 10.24
C GLU A 468 14.11 -23.02 11.71
N ASN A 469 14.19 -22.00 12.56
CA ASN A 469 14.82 -22.14 13.88
C ASN A 469 13.84 -22.27 15.05
N LYS A 470 12.56 -21.94 14.88
CA LYS A 470 11.58 -21.87 15.98
C LYS A 470 10.42 -22.87 15.79
N PRO A 471 10.51 -24.10 16.35
CA PRO A 471 9.42 -25.08 16.27
C PRO A 471 8.11 -24.58 16.88
N GLU A 472 8.18 -23.77 17.95
CA GLU A 472 7.03 -23.16 18.58
C GLU A 472 6.26 -22.25 17.63
N VAL A 473 6.95 -21.46 16.80
CA VAL A 473 6.28 -20.60 15.82
C VAL A 473 5.70 -21.42 14.68
N ARG A 474 6.37 -22.51 14.25
CA ARG A 474 5.76 -23.43 13.28
C ARG A 474 4.46 -24.03 13.82
N ALA A 475 4.44 -24.46 15.09
CA ALA A 475 3.24 -24.98 15.73
C ALA A 475 2.13 -23.91 15.84
N GLU A 476 2.46 -22.66 16.16
CA GLU A 476 1.49 -21.56 16.20
C GLU A 476 0.88 -21.22 14.83
N VAL A 477 1.70 -21.19 13.77
CA VAL A 477 1.25 -20.83 12.42
C VAL A 477 0.54 -21.97 11.72
N PHE A 478 1.04 -23.20 11.83
CA PHE A 478 0.59 -24.33 11.03
C PHE A 478 -0.23 -25.36 11.83
N GLY A 479 -0.32 -25.23 13.16
CA GLY A 479 -1.05 -26.16 14.00
C GLY A 479 -0.50 -27.59 13.87
N ASP A 480 -1.40 -28.54 13.61
CA ASP A 480 -1.08 -29.97 13.51
C ASP A 480 -0.64 -30.42 12.10
N ILE A 481 -0.37 -29.47 11.18
CA ILE A 481 0.10 -29.83 9.83
C ILE A 481 1.47 -30.51 9.93
N PRO A 482 1.68 -31.66 9.26
CA PRO A 482 2.98 -32.35 9.31
C PRO A 482 4.14 -31.48 8.81
N ASP A 483 5.27 -31.53 9.52
CA ASP A 483 6.53 -30.85 9.17
C ASP A 483 6.89 -30.99 7.69
N GLN A 484 6.69 -32.20 7.14
CA GLN A 484 6.90 -32.51 5.73
C GLN A 484 6.16 -31.55 4.79
N LYS A 485 4.86 -31.35 5.04
CA LYS A 485 3.98 -30.55 4.20
C LYS A 485 4.27 -29.06 4.35
N ILE A 486 4.67 -28.63 5.55
CA ILE A 486 5.11 -27.26 5.80
C ILE A 486 6.38 -26.98 5.00
N ALA A 487 7.39 -27.86 5.10
CA ALA A 487 8.66 -27.71 4.40
C ALA A 487 8.49 -27.70 2.87
N ASP A 488 7.68 -28.62 2.34
CA ASP A 488 7.35 -28.65 0.90
C ASP A 488 6.66 -27.36 0.45
N SER A 489 5.75 -26.81 1.26
CA SER A 489 5.06 -25.56 0.94
C SER A 489 6.00 -24.35 0.93
N ILE A 490 6.95 -24.28 1.86
CA ILE A 490 7.98 -23.22 1.88
C ILE A 490 8.81 -23.25 0.60
N LEU A 491 9.26 -24.43 0.18
CA LEU A 491 10.04 -24.58 -1.05
C LEU A 491 9.24 -24.20 -2.30
N GLU A 492 7.99 -24.63 -2.39
CA GLU A 492 7.14 -24.33 -3.54
C GLU A 492 6.86 -22.83 -3.66
N VAL A 493 6.56 -22.17 -2.54
CA VAL A 493 6.35 -20.71 -2.52
C VAL A 493 7.61 -19.96 -2.93
N ILE A 494 8.81 -20.42 -2.52
CA ILE A 494 10.08 -19.77 -2.89
C ILE A 494 10.41 -19.97 -4.37
N GLU A 495 10.22 -21.17 -4.92
CA GLU A 495 10.40 -21.37 -6.36
C GLU A 495 9.39 -20.58 -7.20
N MET A 496 8.12 -20.51 -6.76
CA MET A 496 7.13 -19.66 -7.39
C MET A 496 7.53 -18.18 -7.31
N ALA A 497 7.94 -17.69 -6.14
CA ALA A 497 8.37 -16.31 -5.95
C ALA A 497 9.57 -15.96 -6.82
N LYS A 498 10.54 -16.87 -6.95
CA LYS A 498 11.65 -16.74 -7.89
C LYS A 498 11.20 -16.67 -9.34
N GLY A 499 10.28 -17.53 -9.76
CA GLY A 499 9.71 -17.47 -11.11
C GLY A 499 9.01 -16.13 -11.36
N GLN A 500 8.25 -15.64 -10.37
CA GLN A 500 7.55 -14.37 -10.46
C GLN A 500 8.47 -13.15 -10.37
N SER A 501 9.59 -13.21 -9.65
CA SER A 501 10.47 -12.04 -9.48
C SER A 501 11.02 -11.53 -10.82
N TRP A 502 11.26 -12.43 -11.78
CA TRP A 502 11.63 -12.08 -13.15
C TRP A 502 10.61 -11.18 -13.84
N ASN A 503 9.32 -11.34 -13.53
CA ASN A 503 8.26 -10.48 -14.07
C ASN A 503 8.32 -9.06 -13.50
N TYR A 504 8.98 -8.86 -12.36
CA TYR A 504 9.18 -7.57 -11.70
C TYR A 504 10.61 -7.03 -11.85
N GLY A 505 11.44 -7.66 -12.68
CA GLY A 505 12.85 -7.27 -12.85
C GLY A 505 13.74 -7.58 -11.64
N GLY A 506 13.24 -8.34 -10.66
CA GLY A 506 13.96 -8.73 -9.46
C GLY A 506 14.63 -10.10 -9.58
N TRP A 507 15.63 -10.34 -8.73
CA TRP A 507 16.36 -11.61 -8.67
C TRP A 507 16.24 -12.23 -7.28
N TRP A 508 15.51 -13.35 -7.20
CA TRP A 508 15.40 -14.16 -5.99
C TRP A 508 16.26 -15.42 -6.11
N GLY A 509 16.94 -15.74 -5.02
CA GLY A 509 17.55 -17.02 -4.78
C GLY A 509 16.50 -18.10 -4.56
N GLY A 510 16.60 -19.17 -5.35
CA GLY A 510 15.71 -20.33 -5.22
C GLY A 510 16.15 -21.26 -4.08
N ARG A 511 15.58 -22.46 -4.07
CA ARG A 511 15.94 -23.56 -3.18
C ARG A 511 17.45 -23.80 -3.07
N ARG A 512 18.19 -23.61 -4.16
CA ARG A 512 19.65 -23.84 -4.21
C ARG A 512 20.46 -22.91 -3.31
N GLU A 513 19.87 -21.79 -2.92
CA GLU A 513 20.51 -20.79 -2.05
C GLU A 513 20.08 -20.94 -0.59
N MET A 514 19.16 -21.88 -0.29
CA MET A 514 18.86 -22.27 1.10
C MET A 514 19.96 -23.15 1.67
N ASP A 515 20.11 -23.09 3.00
CA ASP A 515 20.99 -23.99 3.72
C ASP A 515 20.54 -25.46 3.56
N PRO A 516 21.32 -26.33 2.91
CA PRO A 516 20.98 -27.75 2.76
C PRO A 516 20.89 -28.49 4.10
N ALA A 517 21.49 -27.95 5.18
CA ALA A 517 21.39 -28.46 6.53
C ALA A 517 20.21 -27.86 7.33
N GLY A 518 19.46 -26.92 6.75
CA GLY A 518 18.28 -26.29 7.36
C GLY A 518 17.15 -27.27 7.64
N TRP A 519 16.25 -26.91 8.57
CA TRP A 519 15.06 -27.67 8.89
C TRP A 519 14.16 -27.85 7.66
N THR A 520 13.97 -26.83 6.82
CA THR A 520 13.13 -26.96 5.61
C THR A 520 13.72 -28.01 4.67
N MET A 521 15.01 -27.95 4.37
CA MET A 521 15.66 -28.88 3.46
C MET A 521 15.72 -30.32 4.01
N LYS A 522 15.83 -30.50 5.33
CA LYS A 522 15.78 -31.82 5.98
C LYS A 522 14.40 -32.48 5.94
N ASN A 523 13.35 -31.67 5.94
CA ASN A 523 11.97 -32.15 6.02
C ASN A 523 11.23 -32.06 4.69
N ALA A 524 11.83 -31.60 3.59
CA ALA A 524 11.17 -31.55 2.28
C ALA A 524 11.35 -32.86 1.49
N THR A 525 10.34 -33.23 0.70
CA THR A 525 10.32 -34.42 -0.18
C THR A 525 10.23 -34.04 -1.64
N ILE A 526 9.89 -32.79 -1.96
CA ILE A 526 9.96 -32.29 -3.33
C ILE A 526 11.43 -32.38 -3.79
N GLU A 527 11.72 -33.16 -4.83
CA GLU A 527 13.04 -33.18 -5.48
C GLU A 527 13.22 -31.94 -6.38
N ASP A 528 14.47 -31.58 -6.71
CA ASP A 528 14.83 -30.39 -7.53
C ASP A 528 14.11 -30.48 -8.89
N SER A 529 12.91 -29.93 -8.97
CA SER A 529 12.02 -30.03 -10.11
C SER A 529 12.39 -28.90 -11.08
N ALA A 530 13.62 -28.98 -11.60
CA ALA A 530 14.22 -27.99 -12.49
C ALA A 530 13.50 -27.82 -13.85
N ASN A 531 12.26 -28.29 -14.02
CA ASN A 531 11.54 -28.33 -15.30
C ASN A 531 10.01 -28.13 -15.19
N ARG A 532 9.49 -27.50 -14.13
CA ARG A 532 8.09 -27.05 -14.11
C ARG A 532 8.03 -25.54 -13.96
N PHE A 533 8.37 -24.78 -15.01
CA PHE A 533 7.78 -23.49 -15.39
C PHE A 533 8.40 -23.04 -16.71
#